data_AF-A0A8T5M142-F1
#
_entry.id   AF-A0A8T5M142-F1
#
_cell.length_a   1.000
_cell.length_b   1.000
_cell.length_c   1.000
_cell.angle_alpha   90.00
_cell.angle_beta   90.00
_cell.angle_gamma   90.00
#
_symmetry.space_group_name_H-M   'P 1'
#
loop_
_entity.id
_entity.type
_entity.pdbx_description
1 polymer ?
#
loop_
_entity_poly.entity_id
_entity_poly.type
_entity_poly.pdbx_seq_one_letter_code
_entity_poly.pdbx_strand_id
1 'polypeptide(L)'
;ENFGAWNTFHVAWLALAGAALFLLFYLMKPKSRSNIGNKFIIGYILGAIAWYFVMAEKLSGHNYHQFPVAPLIIFFIAYLFVIVAFNFELLVTTLIRLKTINQYLKGILRYVPLIILVILLIGPSQRSANAMFDTQFRGVDVAGEFIKANSQPDERFFHSSHQSFGSIWHADRIGYRPPQNLSQLQWAEENLNVKWLFLYQWGLYGGISYIPALLQIPETSDYIQANYSLRQIGLERNADQWAPVYFLFQKGGSTNLSNLQAIIGNVQPQVIQYEYSYGEVDFGVINLG
;
A
#
# COMPACT_ATOMS: atom_id res chain seq x y z
N GLU A 1 14.32 -11.94 -1.19
CA GLU A 1 13.71 -12.43 0.07
C GLU A 1 12.72 -13.53 -0.23
N ASN A 2 12.89 -14.69 0.42
CA ASN A 2 12.21 -15.91 0.03
C ASN A 2 10.77 -16.02 0.64
N PHE A 3 9.81 -15.19 0.24
CA PHE A 3 8.38 -15.30 0.62
C PHE A 3 7.71 -16.66 0.29
N GLY A 4 8.32 -17.49 -0.56
CA GLY A 4 7.80 -18.80 -0.98
C GLY A 4 7.88 -19.90 0.09
N ALA A 5 8.55 -19.66 1.20
CA ALA A 5 8.64 -20.61 2.30
C ALA A 5 8.23 -19.96 3.63
N TRP A 6 6.97 -19.52 3.72
CA TRP A 6 6.26 -19.70 4.99
C TRP A 6 6.18 -21.21 5.20
N ASN A 7 7.27 -21.77 5.74
CA ASN A 7 7.47 -23.18 5.97
C ASN A 7 6.16 -23.71 6.59
N THR A 8 5.61 -24.81 6.10
CA THR A 8 4.44 -25.48 6.70
C THR A 8 4.55 -25.59 8.22
N PHE A 9 5.79 -25.64 8.71
CA PHE A 9 6.19 -25.48 10.11
C PHE A 9 5.67 -24.21 10.80
N HIS A 10 5.81 -23.01 10.22
CA HIS A 10 5.31 -21.75 10.80
C HIS A 10 3.78 -21.72 10.85
N VAL A 11 3.12 -22.21 9.81
CA VAL A 11 1.65 -22.35 9.79
C VAL A 11 1.18 -23.33 10.88
N ALA A 12 1.90 -24.44 11.08
CA ALA A 12 1.61 -25.40 12.14
C ALA A 12 1.80 -24.80 13.55
N TRP A 13 2.89 -24.06 13.80
CA TRP A 13 3.09 -23.35 15.07
C TRP A 13 2.00 -22.31 15.33
N LEU A 14 1.51 -21.64 14.29
CA LEU A 14 0.41 -20.68 14.41
C LEU A 14 -0.92 -21.35 14.70
N ALA A 15 -1.20 -22.47 14.05
CA ALA A 15 -2.37 -23.28 14.38
C ALA A 15 -2.31 -23.78 15.84
N LEU A 16 -1.13 -24.21 16.31
CA LEU A 16 -0.93 -24.65 17.69
C LEU A 16 -1.04 -23.49 18.70
N ALA A 17 -0.48 -22.31 18.40
CA ALA A 17 -0.62 -21.13 19.24
C ALA A 17 -2.09 -20.67 19.30
N GLY A 18 -2.79 -20.66 18.16
CA GLY A 18 -4.22 -20.37 18.10
C GLY A 18 -5.06 -21.38 18.88
N ALA A 19 -4.78 -22.68 18.76
CA ALA A 19 -5.44 -23.73 19.51
C ALA A 19 -5.18 -23.62 21.02
N ALA A 20 -3.94 -23.33 21.42
CA ALA A 20 -3.58 -23.10 22.82
C ALA A 20 -4.29 -21.86 23.40
N LEU A 21 -4.36 -20.75 22.66
CA LEU A 21 -5.09 -19.56 23.05
C LEU A 21 -6.60 -19.81 23.15
N PHE A 22 -7.16 -20.55 22.19
CA PHE A 22 -8.57 -20.96 22.21
C PHE A 22 -8.87 -21.86 23.40
N LEU A 23 -8.04 -22.87 23.67
CA LEU A 23 -8.19 -23.76 24.83
C LEU A 23 -8.05 -23.00 26.14
N LEU A 24 -7.08 -22.09 26.25
CA LEU A 24 -6.92 -21.23 27.43
C LEU A 24 -8.18 -20.38 27.65
N PHE A 25 -8.78 -19.85 26.59
CA PHE A 25 -10.06 -19.14 26.63
C PHE A 25 -11.25 -19.99 27.04
N TYR A 26 -11.37 -21.16 26.41
CA TYR A 26 -12.45 -22.11 26.65
C TYR A 26 -12.42 -22.64 28.10
N LEU A 27 -11.21 -22.88 28.62
CA LEU A 27 -10.99 -23.36 29.99
C LEU A 27 -11.15 -22.24 31.03
N MET A 28 -10.97 -20.98 30.65
CA MET A 28 -11.41 -19.84 31.44
C MET A 28 -12.96 -19.78 31.41
N LYS A 29 -13.66 -20.68 32.11
CA LYS A 29 -15.13 -20.61 32.26
C LYS A 29 -15.54 -19.28 32.91
N PRO A 30 -16.52 -18.53 32.36
CA PRO A 30 -17.02 -17.32 33.01
C PRO A 30 -17.73 -17.69 34.30
N LYS A 31 -17.06 -17.45 35.44
CA LYS A 31 -17.70 -17.51 36.78
C LYS A 31 -18.79 -16.44 36.95
N SER A 32 -18.82 -15.43 36.09
CA SER A 32 -19.80 -14.34 36.07
C SER A 32 -19.87 -13.71 34.68
N ARG A 33 -21.05 -13.21 34.25
CA ARG A 33 -21.22 -12.38 33.04
C ARG A 33 -20.34 -11.13 33.05
N SER A 34 -20.00 -10.60 34.23
CA SER A 34 -19.12 -9.43 34.38
C SER A 34 -17.68 -9.65 33.91
N ASN A 35 -17.24 -10.91 33.74
CA ASN A 35 -15.86 -11.23 33.33
C ASN A 35 -15.70 -11.49 31.83
N ILE A 36 -16.75 -11.39 31.02
CA ILE A 36 -16.67 -11.66 29.58
C ILE A 36 -15.79 -10.62 28.88
N GLY A 37 -15.97 -9.33 29.19
CA GLY A 37 -15.17 -8.25 28.60
C GLY A 37 -13.68 -8.38 28.95
N ASN A 38 -13.35 -8.62 30.22
CA ASN A 38 -11.97 -8.81 30.67
C ASN A 38 -11.30 -9.98 29.94
N LYS A 39 -12.03 -11.09 29.76
CA LYS A 39 -11.51 -12.23 29.01
C LYS A 39 -11.24 -11.83 27.57
N PHE A 40 -12.24 -11.28 26.87
CA PHE A 40 -12.09 -10.82 25.49
C PHE A 40 -10.83 -9.96 25.30
N ILE A 41 -10.60 -8.96 26.16
CA ILE A 41 -9.40 -8.12 26.09
C ILE A 41 -8.11 -8.91 26.31
N ILE A 42 -8.06 -9.81 27.30
CA ILE A 42 -6.88 -10.67 27.54
C ILE A 42 -6.55 -11.50 26.30
N GLY A 43 -7.55 -12.12 25.66
CA GLY A 43 -7.31 -12.91 24.45
C GLY A 43 -6.92 -12.08 23.27
N TYR A 44 -7.50 -10.91 23.15
CA TYR A 44 -7.12 -10.01 22.07
C TYR A 44 -5.67 -9.55 22.24
N ILE A 45 -5.22 -9.28 23.48
CA ILE A 45 -3.80 -8.99 23.77
C ILE A 45 -2.91 -10.17 23.42
N LEU A 46 -3.25 -11.39 23.88
CA LEU A 46 -2.43 -12.57 23.61
C LEU A 46 -2.38 -12.89 22.11
N GLY A 47 -3.51 -12.74 21.41
CA GLY A 47 -3.59 -12.85 19.95
C GLY A 47 -2.77 -11.78 19.24
N ALA A 48 -2.82 -10.53 19.72
CA ALA A 48 -2.01 -9.44 19.19
C ALA A 48 -0.51 -9.70 19.36
N ILE A 49 -0.07 -10.24 20.51
CA ILE A 49 1.34 -10.63 20.74
C ILE A 49 1.77 -11.65 19.70
N ALA A 50 1.02 -12.75 19.55
CA ALA A 50 1.33 -13.77 18.55
C ALA A 50 1.34 -13.18 17.13
N TRP A 51 0.37 -12.32 16.83
CA TRP A 51 0.27 -11.63 15.55
C TRP A 51 1.50 -10.74 15.27
N TYR A 52 1.98 -9.98 16.26
CA TYR A 52 3.17 -9.14 16.11
C TYR A 52 4.42 -9.98 15.84
N PHE A 53 4.59 -11.12 16.51
CA PHE A 53 5.73 -12.02 16.22
C PHE A 53 5.74 -12.51 14.77
N VAL A 54 4.57 -12.76 14.19
CA VAL A 54 4.43 -13.21 12.80
C VAL A 54 4.60 -12.08 11.80
N MET A 55 4.02 -10.92 12.12
CA MET A 55 3.86 -9.83 11.16
C MET A 55 4.92 -8.73 11.34
N ALA A 56 5.84 -8.87 12.29
CA ALA A 56 6.89 -7.88 12.59
C ALA A 56 7.64 -7.40 11.34
N GLU A 57 8.08 -8.34 10.50
CA GLU A 57 8.78 -8.01 9.26
C GLU A 57 7.86 -7.26 8.28
N LYS A 58 6.64 -7.77 8.05
CA LYS A 58 5.67 -7.17 7.12
C LYS A 58 5.19 -5.78 7.54
N LEU A 59 5.14 -5.53 8.85
CA LEU A 59 4.77 -4.24 9.44
C LEU A 59 5.75 -3.12 9.10
N SER A 60 7.02 -3.45 8.85
CA SER A 60 8.05 -2.46 8.52
C SER A 60 7.82 -1.78 7.16
N GLY A 61 7.09 -2.42 6.24
CA GLY A 61 6.85 -1.91 4.89
C GLY A 61 5.40 -1.57 4.56
N HIS A 62 4.42 -2.00 5.37
CA HIS A 62 3.00 -1.91 5.00
C HIS A 62 2.11 -1.64 6.22
N ASN A 63 1.50 -0.46 6.26
CA ASN A 63 0.65 0.00 7.36
C ASN A 63 -0.68 -0.78 7.46
N TYR A 64 -1.25 -1.24 6.35
CA TYR A 64 -2.51 -1.99 6.35
C TYR A 64 -2.40 -3.32 7.09
N HIS A 65 -1.19 -3.86 7.30
CA HIS A 65 -1.06 -5.02 8.15
C HIS A 65 -1.47 -4.74 9.60
N GLN A 66 -1.50 -3.49 10.06
CA GLN A 66 -1.92 -3.14 11.42
C GLN A 66 -3.43 -3.34 11.70
N PHE A 67 -4.27 -3.50 10.66
CA PHE A 67 -5.74 -3.59 10.80
C PHE A 67 -6.24 -4.60 11.85
N PRO A 68 -5.69 -5.83 11.97
CA PRO A 68 -6.16 -6.80 12.97
C PRO A 68 -5.93 -6.37 14.43
N VAL A 69 -4.96 -5.49 14.70
CA VAL A 69 -4.62 -5.01 16.05
C VAL A 69 -5.10 -3.58 16.29
N ALA A 70 -5.40 -2.82 15.24
CA ALA A 70 -5.87 -1.44 15.34
C ALA A 70 -7.05 -1.24 16.31
N PRO A 71 -8.09 -2.09 16.35
CA PRO A 71 -9.16 -1.93 17.34
C PRO A 71 -8.66 -2.00 18.79
N LEU A 72 -7.74 -2.92 19.12
CA LEU A 72 -7.15 -3.03 20.45
C LEU A 72 -6.38 -1.75 20.83
N ILE A 73 -5.59 -1.22 19.89
CA ILE A 73 -4.85 0.03 20.09
C ILE A 73 -5.82 1.20 20.30
N ILE A 74 -6.89 1.30 19.50
CA ILE A 74 -7.92 2.33 19.64
C ILE A 74 -8.59 2.23 21.02
N PHE A 75 -8.92 1.02 21.49
CA PHE A 75 -9.45 0.82 22.84
C PHE A 75 -8.49 1.27 23.93
N PHE A 76 -7.19 0.97 23.82
CA PHE A 76 -6.20 1.42 24.79
C PHE A 76 -5.99 2.93 24.77
N ILE A 77 -6.00 3.56 23.60
CA ILE A 77 -5.95 5.02 23.47
C ILE A 77 -7.19 5.65 24.12
N ALA A 78 -8.39 5.15 23.82
CA ALA A 78 -9.62 5.64 24.42
C ALA A 78 -9.64 5.46 25.94
N TYR A 79 -9.15 4.31 26.43
CA TYR A 79 -9.04 4.06 27.86
C TYR A 79 -8.01 4.99 28.53
N LEU A 80 -6.85 5.22 27.90
CA LEU A 80 -5.85 6.18 28.37
C LEU A 80 -6.47 7.58 28.53
N PHE A 81 -7.30 8.00 27.57
CA PHE A 81 -7.99 9.30 27.63
C PHE A 81 -8.91 9.40 28.84
N VAL A 82 -9.69 8.36 29.12
CA VAL A 82 -10.56 8.30 30.31
C VAL A 82 -9.73 8.39 31.60
N ILE A 83 -8.63 7.65 31.67
CA ILE A 83 -7.76 7.63 32.86
C ILE A 83 -7.09 8.98 33.08
N VAL A 84 -6.54 9.61 32.03
CA VAL A 84 -5.93 10.94 32.12
C VAL A 84 -6.97 11.99 32.55
N ALA A 85 -8.16 11.97 31.96
CA ALA A 85 -9.26 12.88 32.30
C ALA A 85 -9.66 12.77 33.78
N PHE A 86 -9.81 11.55 34.29
CA PHE A 86 -10.20 11.31 35.68
C PHE A 86 -9.11 11.72 36.68
N ASN A 87 -7.85 11.35 36.41
CA ASN A 87 -6.73 11.72 37.28
C ASN A 87 -6.49 13.24 37.30
N PHE A 88 -6.69 13.91 36.17
CA PHE A 88 -6.59 15.36 36.09
C PHE A 88 -7.67 16.06 36.93
N GLU A 89 -8.93 15.63 36.84
CA GLU A 89 -10.01 16.15 37.69
C GLU A 89 -9.67 15.97 39.18
N LEU A 90 -9.20 14.79 39.57
CA LEU A 90 -8.84 14.49 40.96
C LEU A 90 -7.70 15.39 41.45
N LEU A 91 -6.66 15.56 40.63
CA LEU A 91 -5.52 16.42 40.92
C LEU A 91 -5.96 17.88 41.13
N VAL A 92 -6.72 18.44 40.19
CA VAL A 92 -7.17 19.84 40.23
C VAL A 92 -8.09 20.10 41.44
N THR A 93 -9.06 19.20 41.68
CA THR A 93 -9.99 19.35 42.81
C THR A 93 -9.28 19.23 44.16
N THR A 94 -8.25 18.39 44.26
CA THR A 94 -7.42 18.25 45.47
C THR A 94 -6.56 19.48 45.70
N LEU A 95 -5.84 19.95 44.68
CA LEU A 95 -4.88 21.05 44.79
C LEU A 95 -5.55 22.38 45.15
N ILE A 96 -6.67 22.70 44.51
CA ILE A 96 -7.33 24.01 44.69
C ILE A 96 -8.31 23.96 45.89
N ARG A 97 -8.37 22.83 46.63
CA ARG A 97 -9.30 22.61 47.77
C ARG A 97 -10.74 23.00 47.44
N LEU A 98 -11.15 22.74 46.19
CA LEU A 98 -12.44 23.16 45.62
C LEU A 98 -13.58 22.24 46.11
N LYS A 99 -13.75 22.12 47.42
CA LYS A 99 -14.84 21.35 48.03
C LYS A 99 -16.23 21.90 47.64
N THR A 100 -16.30 23.18 47.26
CA THR A 100 -17.55 23.91 46.96
C THR A 100 -17.78 24.12 45.45
N ILE A 101 -17.00 23.49 44.57
CA ILE A 101 -17.27 23.63 43.14
C ILE A 101 -18.49 22.81 42.74
N ASN A 102 -19.36 23.48 41.99
CA ASN A 102 -20.50 22.91 41.29
C ASN A 102 -20.10 21.64 40.49
N GLN A 103 -20.86 20.56 40.63
CA GLN A 103 -20.63 19.30 39.89
C GLN A 103 -20.47 19.52 38.38
N TYR A 104 -21.16 20.52 37.82
CA TYR A 104 -21.01 20.90 36.42
C TYR A 104 -19.57 21.31 36.04
N LEU A 105 -18.87 22.09 36.89
CA LEU A 105 -17.49 22.50 36.60
C LEU A 105 -16.52 21.32 36.67
N LYS A 106 -16.74 20.36 37.57
CA LYS A 106 -15.94 19.12 37.65
C LYS A 106 -16.06 18.30 36.37
N GLY A 107 -17.26 18.22 35.81
CA GLY A 107 -17.51 17.60 34.51
C GLY A 107 -16.69 18.24 33.40
N ILE A 108 -16.65 19.58 33.34
CA ILE A 108 -15.88 20.32 32.33
C ILE A 108 -14.37 20.07 32.47
N LEU A 109 -13.85 20.04 33.70
CA LEU A 109 -12.41 19.83 33.96
C LEU A 109 -11.88 18.50 33.39
N ARG A 110 -12.72 17.46 33.28
CA ARG A 110 -12.36 16.17 32.65
C ARG A 110 -11.99 16.32 31.18
N TYR A 111 -12.60 17.27 30.48
CA TYR A 111 -12.40 17.45 29.04
C TYR A 111 -11.19 18.32 28.71
N VAL A 112 -10.68 19.11 29.66
CA VAL A 112 -9.49 19.96 29.47
C VAL A 112 -8.28 19.17 28.94
N PRO A 113 -7.82 18.07 29.57
CA PRO A 113 -6.69 17.30 29.06
C PRO A 113 -6.99 16.64 27.71
N LEU A 114 -8.26 16.28 27.44
CA LEU A 114 -8.67 15.73 26.15
C LEU A 114 -8.53 16.77 25.03
N ILE A 115 -9.00 18.00 25.27
CA ILE A 115 -8.87 19.11 24.32
C ILE A 115 -7.39 19.41 24.06
N ILE A 116 -6.58 19.51 25.13
CA ILE A 116 -5.13 19.73 24.99
C ILE A 116 -4.51 18.62 24.15
N LEU A 117 -4.83 17.36 24.42
CA LEU A 117 -4.28 16.24 23.68
C LEU A 117 -4.72 16.24 22.21
N VAL A 118 -5.99 16.51 21.92
CA VAL A 118 -6.48 16.65 20.55
C VAL A 118 -5.68 17.71 19.81
N ILE A 119 -5.47 18.88 20.42
CA ILE A 119 -4.66 19.97 19.84
C ILE A 119 -3.22 19.49 19.56
N LEU A 120 -2.59 18.79 20.51
CA LEU A 120 -1.23 18.25 20.35
C LEU A 120 -1.15 17.17 19.24
N LEU A 121 -2.24 16.46 18.98
CA LEU A 121 -2.31 15.40 17.97
C LEU A 121 -2.58 15.91 16.55
N ILE A 122 -3.07 17.15 16.37
CA ILE A 122 -3.35 17.73 15.04
C ILE A 122 -2.12 17.64 14.12
N GLY A 123 -0.95 18.09 14.58
CA GLY A 123 0.27 18.08 13.78
C GLY A 123 0.73 16.68 13.35
N PRO A 124 0.90 15.72 14.27
CA PRO A 124 1.18 14.32 13.92
C PRO A 124 0.13 13.67 13.01
N SER A 125 -1.16 13.93 13.25
CA SER A 125 -2.25 13.42 12.41
C SER A 125 -2.19 14.00 11.00
N GLN A 126 -1.95 15.30 10.86
CA GLN A 126 -1.79 15.95 9.56
C GLN A 126 -0.57 15.40 8.82
N ARG A 127 0.57 15.22 9.48
CA ARG A 127 1.75 14.58 8.85
C ARG A 127 1.46 13.16 8.37
N SER A 128 0.70 12.39 9.14
CA SER A 128 0.31 11.03 8.76
C SER A 128 -0.64 11.02 7.58
N ALA A 129 -1.62 11.93 7.56
CA ALA A 129 -2.55 12.10 6.45
C ALA A 129 -1.81 12.54 5.18
N ASN A 130 -0.94 13.54 5.30
CA ASN A 130 -0.10 14.01 4.21
C ASN A 130 0.81 12.91 3.66
N ALA A 131 1.48 12.14 4.52
CA ALA A 131 2.32 11.02 4.06
C ALA A 131 1.54 9.98 3.25
N MET A 132 0.28 9.71 3.60
CA MET A 132 -0.58 8.82 2.82
C MET A 132 -1.03 9.45 1.50
N PHE A 133 -1.43 10.73 1.54
CA PHE A 133 -1.83 11.48 0.35
C PHE A 133 -0.67 11.65 -0.65
N ASP A 134 0.54 11.86 -0.14
CA ASP A 134 1.77 12.05 -0.92
C ASP A 134 2.35 10.72 -1.44
N THR A 135 1.83 9.57 -0.98
CA THR A 135 2.21 8.26 -1.54
C THR A 135 1.39 8.00 -2.79
N GLN A 136 1.81 8.58 -3.91
CA GLN A 136 1.16 8.44 -5.22
C GLN A 136 2.03 7.69 -6.22
N PHE A 137 1.39 6.94 -7.11
CA PHE A 137 2.04 6.16 -8.17
C PHE A 137 1.78 6.83 -9.52
N ARG A 138 2.56 7.87 -9.80
CA ARG A 138 2.36 8.77 -10.94
C ARG A 138 2.38 8.02 -12.27
N GLY A 139 1.42 8.31 -13.13
CA GLY A 139 1.36 7.80 -14.49
C GLY A 139 0.74 6.41 -14.62
N VAL A 140 0.37 5.77 -13.51
CA VAL A 140 -0.39 4.51 -13.51
C VAL A 140 -1.79 4.74 -14.10
N ASP A 141 -2.42 5.84 -13.72
CA ASP A 141 -3.66 6.37 -14.29
C ASP A 141 -3.49 6.74 -15.77
N VAL A 142 -2.43 7.49 -16.10
CA VAL A 142 -2.19 7.95 -17.48
C VAL A 142 -1.98 6.79 -18.44
N ALA A 143 -1.19 5.79 -18.05
CA ALA A 143 -1.00 4.57 -18.84
C ALA A 143 -2.31 3.80 -19.01
N GLY A 144 -3.13 3.73 -17.96
CA GLY A 144 -4.45 3.11 -18.02
C GLY A 144 -5.37 3.84 -19.02
N GLU A 145 -5.54 5.14 -18.89
CA GLU A 145 -6.37 5.94 -19.82
C GLU A 145 -5.85 5.85 -21.26
N PHE A 146 -4.53 5.79 -21.46
CA PHE A 146 -3.94 5.59 -22.79
C PHE A 146 -4.30 4.21 -23.37
N ILE A 147 -4.19 3.14 -22.58
CA ILE A 147 -4.63 1.80 -23.00
C ILE A 147 -6.12 1.85 -23.35
N LYS A 148 -6.97 2.44 -22.49
CA LYS A 148 -8.41 2.51 -22.72
C LYS A 148 -8.77 3.18 -24.04
N ALA A 149 -8.08 4.27 -24.37
CA ALA A 149 -8.30 5.04 -25.59
C ALA A 149 -7.78 4.35 -26.86
N ASN A 150 -6.79 3.45 -26.74
CA ASN A 150 -6.08 2.86 -27.88
C ASN A 150 -6.26 1.34 -28.02
N SER A 151 -7.06 0.70 -27.16
CA SER A 151 -7.30 -0.74 -27.16
C SER A 151 -8.76 -1.08 -27.39
N GLN A 152 -9.01 -2.28 -27.93
CA GLN A 152 -10.37 -2.83 -27.99
C GLN A 152 -10.85 -3.30 -26.60
N PRO A 153 -12.16 -3.32 -26.32
CA PRO A 153 -12.68 -3.73 -25.01
C PRO A 153 -12.30 -5.14 -24.55
N ASP A 154 -12.05 -6.05 -25.50
CA ASP A 154 -11.67 -7.45 -25.23
C ASP A 154 -10.15 -7.66 -25.13
N GLU A 155 -9.35 -6.65 -25.45
CA GLU A 155 -7.90 -6.69 -25.29
C GLU A 155 -7.51 -6.67 -23.81
N ARG A 156 -6.40 -7.34 -23.52
CA ARG A 156 -5.88 -7.49 -22.16
C ARG A 156 -4.44 -7.05 -22.09
N PHE A 157 -3.96 -6.86 -20.87
CA PHE A 157 -2.60 -6.37 -20.67
C PHE A 157 -1.89 -7.01 -19.48
N PHE A 158 -0.57 -7.05 -19.56
CA PHE A 158 0.29 -7.34 -18.43
C PHE A 158 0.61 -6.04 -17.69
N HIS A 159 0.53 -6.08 -16.36
CA HIS A 159 0.90 -4.95 -15.49
C HIS A 159 1.96 -5.40 -14.48
N SER A 160 2.78 -4.48 -14.00
CA SER A 160 3.94 -4.76 -13.14
C SER A 160 3.63 -5.22 -11.70
N SER A 161 2.40 -5.66 -11.39
CA SER A 161 1.94 -6.01 -10.02
C SER A 161 2.08 -4.83 -9.02
N HIS A 162 1.92 -5.11 -7.73
CA HIS A 162 2.01 -4.11 -6.64
C HIS A 162 1.02 -2.97 -6.88
N GLN A 163 1.48 -1.73 -6.79
CA GLN A 163 0.62 -0.57 -6.84
C GLN A 163 0.22 -0.18 -8.27
N SER A 164 0.69 -0.95 -9.27
CA SER A 164 0.28 -0.78 -10.67
C SER A 164 -1.16 -1.25 -10.93
N PHE A 165 -1.85 -1.86 -9.96
CA PHE A 165 -3.27 -2.22 -10.10
C PHE A 165 -4.16 -1.03 -10.48
N GLY A 166 -3.77 0.20 -10.13
CA GLY A 166 -4.47 1.41 -10.58
C GLY A 166 -4.60 1.49 -12.11
N SER A 167 -3.63 0.97 -12.87
CA SER A 167 -3.67 1.00 -14.34
C SER A 167 -4.82 0.16 -14.88
N ILE A 168 -5.20 -0.91 -14.18
CA ILE A 168 -6.34 -1.77 -14.56
C ILE A 168 -7.65 -0.99 -14.40
N TRP A 169 -7.77 -0.27 -13.28
CA TRP A 169 -8.94 0.55 -12.99
C TRP A 169 -9.15 1.62 -14.07
N HIS A 170 -8.07 2.33 -14.45
CA HIS A 170 -8.13 3.37 -15.47
C HIS A 170 -8.26 2.82 -16.90
N ALA A 171 -7.62 1.69 -17.20
CA ALA A 171 -7.72 1.05 -18.50
C ALA A 171 -9.13 0.52 -18.80
N ASP A 172 -9.90 0.15 -17.76
CA ASP A 172 -11.15 -0.59 -17.92
C ASP A 172 -10.93 -1.84 -18.80
N ARG A 173 -9.84 -2.56 -18.51
CA ARG A 173 -9.41 -3.80 -19.19
C ARG A 173 -8.98 -4.83 -18.16
N ILE A 174 -9.02 -6.11 -18.54
CA ILE A 174 -8.50 -7.18 -17.69
C ILE A 174 -6.97 -7.13 -17.71
N GLY A 175 -6.37 -7.03 -16.51
CA GLY A 175 -4.93 -7.07 -16.30
C GLY A 175 -4.46 -8.41 -15.73
N TYR A 176 -3.27 -8.87 -16.16
CA TYR A 176 -2.59 -10.03 -15.60
C TYR A 176 -1.23 -9.65 -15.00
N ARG A 177 -0.78 -10.46 -14.04
CA ARG A 177 0.59 -10.38 -13.54
C ARG A 177 1.60 -10.66 -14.67
N PRO A 178 2.82 -10.11 -14.60
CA PRO A 178 3.83 -10.33 -15.63
C PRO A 178 4.12 -11.83 -15.79
N PRO A 179 4.34 -12.31 -17.03
CA PRO A 179 4.72 -13.69 -17.26
C PRO A 179 6.10 -13.99 -16.65
N GLN A 180 6.36 -15.23 -16.28
CA GLN A 180 7.65 -15.62 -15.70
C GLN A 180 8.69 -15.99 -16.76
N ASN A 181 8.26 -16.26 -17.99
CA ASN A 181 9.08 -16.67 -19.11
C ASN A 181 8.37 -16.41 -20.45
N LEU A 182 9.10 -16.61 -21.55
CA LEU A 182 8.61 -16.40 -22.91
C LEU A 182 7.39 -17.27 -23.25
N SER A 183 7.37 -18.54 -22.85
CA SER A 183 6.24 -19.43 -23.15
C SER A 183 4.92 -18.93 -22.54
N GLN A 184 4.97 -18.41 -21.31
CA GLN A 184 3.79 -17.83 -20.65
C GLN A 184 3.34 -16.53 -21.32
N LEU A 185 4.29 -15.70 -21.78
CA LEU A 185 4.00 -14.48 -22.54
C LEU A 185 3.24 -14.84 -23.83
N GLN A 186 3.80 -15.71 -24.66
CA GLN A 186 3.22 -16.14 -25.93
C GLN A 186 1.85 -16.82 -25.74
N TRP A 187 1.73 -17.70 -24.75
CA TRP A 187 0.45 -18.37 -24.45
C TRP A 187 -0.65 -17.36 -24.12
N ALA A 188 -0.35 -16.35 -23.30
CA ALA A 188 -1.36 -15.34 -22.93
C ALA A 188 -1.74 -14.45 -24.12
N GLU A 189 -0.79 -14.13 -25.00
CA GLU A 189 -1.10 -13.40 -26.22
C GLU A 189 -2.05 -14.20 -27.14
N GLU A 190 -1.81 -15.49 -27.32
CA GLU A 190 -2.59 -16.37 -28.19
C GLU A 190 -3.96 -16.74 -27.61
N ASN A 191 -4.03 -16.99 -26.30
CA ASN A 191 -5.22 -17.58 -25.67
C ASN A 191 -6.05 -16.56 -24.89
N LEU A 192 -5.46 -15.45 -24.47
CA LEU A 192 -6.12 -14.43 -23.64
C LEU A 192 -6.22 -13.07 -24.33
N ASN A 193 -5.79 -12.95 -25.60
CA ASN A 193 -5.77 -11.68 -26.34
C ASN A 193 -5.02 -10.57 -25.59
N VAL A 194 -3.91 -10.94 -24.93
CA VAL A 194 -3.03 -9.95 -24.31
C VAL A 194 -2.23 -9.24 -25.40
N LYS A 195 -2.40 -7.92 -25.52
CA LYS A 195 -1.71 -7.10 -26.52
C LYS A 195 -0.89 -5.96 -25.95
N TRP A 196 -0.98 -5.71 -24.64
CA TRP A 196 -0.33 -4.58 -24.02
C TRP A 196 0.57 -5.05 -22.87
N LEU A 197 1.69 -4.37 -22.70
CA LEU A 197 2.63 -4.63 -21.63
C LEU A 197 3.01 -3.32 -20.95
N PHE A 198 2.58 -3.18 -19.70
CA PHE A 198 2.87 -2.03 -18.84
C PHE A 198 3.97 -2.37 -17.82
N LEU A 199 5.16 -1.81 -18.08
CA LEU A 199 6.36 -1.97 -17.24
C LEU A 199 6.63 -0.70 -16.43
N TYR A 200 6.25 -0.72 -15.15
CA TYR A 200 6.50 0.36 -14.20
C TYR A 200 7.85 0.13 -13.47
N GLN A 201 8.41 1.14 -12.79
CA GLN A 201 9.77 1.11 -12.22
C GLN A 201 10.12 -0.14 -11.43
N TRP A 202 9.21 -0.69 -10.61
CA TRP A 202 9.48 -1.93 -9.86
C TRP A 202 9.48 -3.18 -10.73
N GLY A 203 8.80 -3.17 -11.88
CA GLY A 203 8.86 -4.21 -12.91
C GLY A 203 10.07 -4.07 -13.85
N LEU A 204 10.74 -2.92 -13.87
CA LEU A 204 11.93 -2.67 -14.69
C LEU A 204 13.23 -3.12 -14.02
N TYR A 205 13.38 -2.82 -12.73
CA TYR A 205 14.64 -3.04 -12.01
C TYR A 205 14.69 -4.35 -11.21
N GLY A 206 13.62 -5.16 -11.24
CA GLY A 206 13.61 -6.46 -10.55
C GLY A 206 13.67 -6.33 -9.02
N GLY A 207 13.18 -5.21 -8.46
CA GLY A 207 13.26 -4.90 -7.03
C GLY A 207 12.49 -5.85 -6.10
N ILE A 208 11.86 -6.88 -6.67
CA ILE A 208 11.01 -7.83 -5.95
C ILE A 208 11.43 -9.21 -6.45
N SER A 209 12.01 -10.02 -5.55
CA SER A 209 12.74 -11.28 -5.83
C SER A 209 11.97 -12.39 -6.56
N TYR A 210 10.76 -12.13 -7.08
CA TYR A 210 9.85 -13.10 -7.66
C TYR A 210 9.23 -12.71 -9.00
N ILE A 211 9.46 -11.49 -9.47
CA ILE A 211 9.08 -11.08 -10.80
C ILE A 211 10.39 -10.77 -11.51
N PRO A 212 10.91 -11.69 -12.35
CA PRO A 212 12.00 -11.33 -13.25
C PRO A 212 11.52 -10.10 -14.01
N ALA A 213 12.27 -9.00 -13.94
CA ALA A 213 12.01 -7.91 -14.87
C ALA A 213 12.07 -8.54 -16.26
N LEU A 214 10.97 -8.49 -17.02
CA LEU A 214 10.85 -9.25 -18.28
C LEU A 214 12.02 -8.95 -19.22
N LEU A 215 12.53 -7.72 -19.14
CA LEU A 215 13.67 -7.23 -19.91
C LEU A 215 15.04 -7.76 -19.44
N GLN A 216 15.13 -8.36 -18.25
CA GLN A 216 16.32 -9.03 -17.73
C GLN A 216 16.41 -10.51 -18.13
N ILE A 217 15.31 -11.12 -18.60
CA ILE A 217 15.36 -12.45 -19.22
C ILE A 217 15.71 -12.24 -20.70
N PRO A 218 16.88 -12.68 -21.20
CA PRO A 218 17.32 -12.37 -22.56
C PRO A 218 16.30 -12.76 -23.63
N GLU A 219 15.78 -13.99 -23.59
CA GLU A 219 14.81 -14.50 -24.57
C GLU A 219 13.51 -13.68 -24.57
N THR A 220 13.02 -13.28 -23.39
CA THR A 220 11.80 -12.46 -23.28
C THR A 220 12.07 -11.03 -23.74
N SER A 221 13.23 -10.47 -23.41
CA SER A 221 13.65 -9.12 -23.83
C SER A 221 13.80 -9.03 -25.34
N ASP A 222 14.47 -10.00 -25.96
CA ASP A 222 14.63 -10.11 -27.40
C ASP A 222 13.28 -10.26 -28.10
N TYR A 223 12.40 -11.09 -27.54
CA TYR A 223 11.04 -11.25 -28.07
C TYR A 223 10.23 -9.96 -27.99
N ILE A 224 10.25 -9.26 -26.85
CA ILE A 224 9.55 -7.97 -26.69
C ILE A 224 10.09 -6.96 -27.70
N GLN A 225 11.42 -6.81 -27.79
CA GLN A 225 12.04 -5.89 -28.74
C GLN A 225 11.72 -6.22 -30.20
N ALA A 226 11.56 -7.50 -30.55
CA ALA A 226 11.23 -7.92 -31.91
C ALA A 226 9.73 -7.83 -32.25
N ASN A 227 8.82 -7.90 -31.26
CA ASN A 227 7.39 -8.07 -31.50
C ASN A 227 6.49 -6.99 -30.88
N TYR A 228 7.06 -6.06 -30.10
CA TYR A 228 6.33 -4.98 -29.47
C TYR A 228 6.88 -3.62 -29.89
N SER A 229 5.96 -2.68 -30.13
CA SER A 229 6.26 -1.27 -30.29
C SER A 229 6.09 -0.55 -28.96
N LEU A 230 7.03 0.35 -28.64
CA LEU A 230 6.90 1.26 -27.52
C LEU A 230 5.90 2.37 -27.90
N ARG A 231 4.81 2.50 -27.12
CA ARG A 231 3.70 3.43 -27.39
C ARG A 231 3.68 4.63 -26.46
N GLN A 232 4.17 4.48 -25.24
CA GLN A 232 4.18 5.57 -24.27
C GLN A 232 5.32 5.39 -23.25
N ILE A 233 5.89 6.51 -22.83
CA ILE A 233 6.90 6.60 -21.78
C ILE A 233 6.42 7.59 -20.72
N GLY A 234 6.41 7.16 -19.47
CA GLY A 234 6.22 8.03 -18.33
C GLY A 234 7.55 8.45 -17.73
N LEU A 235 7.68 9.73 -17.40
CA LEU A 235 8.92 10.34 -16.95
C LEU A 235 8.68 11.11 -15.65
N GLU A 236 9.58 10.96 -14.70
CA GLU A 236 9.66 11.83 -13.53
C GLU A 236 10.82 12.79 -13.66
N ARG A 237 10.63 14.01 -13.17
CA ARG A 237 11.68 15.02 -13.15
C ARG A 237 12.55 14.82 -11.92
N ASN A 238 13.83 14.50 -12.13
CA ASN A 238 14.86 14.50 -11.10
C ASN A 238 15.79 15.69 -11.33
N ALA A 239 15.66 16.73 -10.49
CA ALA A 239 16.24 18.05 -10.70
C ALA A 239 15.84 18.63 -12.08
N ASP A 240 16.76 18.65 -13.04
CA ASP A 240 16.53 19.17 -14.40
C ASP A 240 16.51 18.09 -15.48
N GLN A 241 16.51 16.82 -15.09
CA GLN A 241 16.52 15.69 -16.02
C GLN A 241 15.25 14.86 -15.88
N TRP A 242 14.69 14.48 -17.03
CA TRP A 242 13.59 13.52 -17.10
C TRP A 242 14.16 12.10 -17.03
N ALA A 243 13.66 11.29 -16.11
CA ALA A 243 14.02 9.88 -15.95
C ALA A 243 12.80 8.99 -16.18
N PRO A 244 12.93 7.88 -16.92
CA PRO A 244 11.80 6.98 -17.16
C PRO A 244 11.37 6.25 -15.90
N VAL A 245 10.06 6.26 -15.68
CA VAL A 245 9.39 5.56 -14.57
C VAL A 245 8.53 4.41 -15.09
N TYR A 246 8.00 4.52 -16.31
CA TYR A 246 7.37 3.39 -16.97
C TYR A 246 7.57 3.38 -18.48
N PHE A 247 7.40 2.19 -19.04
CA PHE A 247 7.26 1.94 -20.47
C PHE A 247 5.95 1.20 -20.73
N LEU A 248 5.23 1.65 -21.75
CA LEU A 248 4.02 0.99 -22.23
C LEU A 248 4.25 0.50 -23.66
N PHE A 249 4.13 -0.81 -23.82
CA PHE A 249 4.31 -1.47 -25.10
C PHE A 249 2.98 -2.02 -25.63
N GLN A 250 2.86 -2.07 -26.95
CA GLN A 250 1.77 -2.74 -27.66
C GLN A 250 2.34 -3.80 -28.60
N LYS A 251 1.70 -4.97 -28.62
CA LYS A 251 2.05 -6.08 -29.51
C LYS A 251 1.83 -5.65 -30.95
N GLY A 252 2.82 -5.93 -31.79
CA GLY A 252 2.92 -5.45 -33.16
C GLY A 252 4.02 -4.41 -33.30
N GLY A 253 4.86 -4.58 -34.33
CA GLY A 253 6.04 -3.75 -34.57
C GLY A 253 7.28 -4.26 -33.83
N SER A 254 8.27 -3.39 -33.69
CA SER A 254 9.52 -3.67 -32.99
C SER A 254 10.03 -2.42 -32.27
N THR A 255 10.94 -2.59 -31.32
CA THR A 255 11.54 -1.51 -30.54
C THR A 255 12.96 -1.88 -30.17
N ASN A 256 13.86 -0.89 -30.24
CA ASN A 256 15.25 -1.03 -29.80
C ASN A 256 15.50 -0.18 -28.56
N LEU A 257 15.39 -0.80 -27.38
CA LEU A 257 15.54 -0.09 -26.10
C LEU A 257 16.97 0.42 -25.87
N SER A 258 17.96 -0.21 -26.49
CA SER A 258 19.36 0.25 -26.43
C SER A 258 19.56 1.63 -27.07
N ASN A 259 18.62 2.08 -27.91
CA ASN A 259 18.64 3.39 -28.54
C ASN A 259 17.41 4.23 -28.18
N LEU A 260 17.02 4.21 -26.90
CA LEU A 260 15.86 4.95 -26.41
C LEU A 260 15.91 6.45 -26.77
N GLN A 261 17.10 7.06 -26.75
CA GLN A 261 17.27 8.47 -27.12
C GLN A 261 16.90 8.74 -28.58
N ALA A 262 17.16 7.80 -29.51
CA ALA A 262 16.71 7.97 -30.90
C ALA A 262 15.21 7.77 -31.06
N ILE A 263 14.58 6.94 -30.22
CA ILE A 263 13.12 6.72 -30.21
C ILE A 263 12.41 7.98 -29.68
N ILE A 264 12.90 8.53 -28.56
CA ILE A 264 12.38 9.77 -27.98
C ILE A 264 12.71 10.99 -28.84
N GLY A 265 13.90 10.99 -29.45
CA GLY A 265 14.42 12.13 -30.20
C GLY A 265 14.52 13.39 -29.34
N ASN A 266 14.03 14.50 -29.87
CA ASN A 266 13.92 15.79 -29.18
C ASN A 266 12.49 16.09 -28.72
N VAL A 267 11.63 15.07 -28.62
CA VAL A 267 10.24 15.26 -28.22
C VAL A 267 10.20 15.74 -26.78
N GLN A 268 9.59 16.92 -26.57
CA GLN A 268 9.34 17.44 -25.24
C GLN A 268 8.15 16.68 -24.63
N PRO A 269 8.26 16.22 -23.38
CA PRO A 269 7.15 15.53 -22.73
C PRO A 269 5.98 16.47 -22.51
N GLN A 270 4.77 15.94 -22.66
CA GLN A 270 3.58 16.57 -22.14
C GLN A 270 3.64 16.50 -20.61
N VAL A 271 3.51 17.65 -19.95
CA VAL A 271 3.55 17.72 -18.49
C VAL A 271 2.15 17.57 -17.91
N ILE A 272 2.02 16.69 -16.93
CA ILE A 272 0.84 16.47 -16.09
C ILE A 272 1.25 16.79 -14.66
N GLN A 273 0.44 17.57 -13.95
CA GLN A 273 0.73 17.94 -12.57
C GLN A 273 -0.03 17.05 -11.61
N TYR A 274 0.68 16.52 -10.61
CA TYR A 274 0.11 15.77 -9.50
C TYR A 274 0.12 16.65 -8.26
N GLU A 275 -1.00 16.68 -7.54
CA GLU A 275 -1.14 17.46 -6.31
C GLU A 275 -0.56 16.68 -5.12
N TYR A 276 0.32 17.31 -4.35
CA TYR A 276 0.87 16.82 -3.09
C TYR A 276 0.62 17.84 -1.98
N SER A 277 0.73 17.40 -0.74
CA SER A 277 0.58 18.26 0.44
C SER A 277 1.64 19.36 0.53
N TYR A 278 2.74 19.21 -0.21
CA TYR A 278 3.84 20.18 -0.30
C TYR A 278 3.88 20.95 -1.63
N GLY A 279 2.88 20.78 -2.50
CA GLY A 279 2.76 21.48 -3.78
C GLY A 279 2.51 20.54 -4.96
N GLU A 280 2.65 21.06 -6.17
CA GLU A 280 2.48 20.27 -7.38
C GLU A 280 3.81 19.63 -7.81
N VAL A 281 3.73 18.41 -8.36
CA VAL A 281 4.88 17.75 -8.97
C VAL A 281 4.59 17.39 -10.41
N ASP A 282 5.49 17.80 -11.29
CA ASP A 282 5.42 17.53 -12.72
C ASP A 282 5.73 16.07 -13.04
N PHE A 283 4.91 15.50 -13.94
CA PHE A 283 5.08 14.20 -14.53
C PHE A 283 5.05 14.33 -16.05
N GLY A 284 6.10 13.86 -16.72
CA GLY A 284 6.25 13.95 -18.16
C GLY A 284 5.70 12.72 -18.85
N VAL A 285 5.04 12.90 -19.99
CA VAL A 285 4.50 11.81 -20.80
C VAL A 285 4.89 12.01 -22.25
N ILE A 286 5.44 10.98 -22.86
CA ILE A 286 5.75 10.96 -24.30
C ILE A 286 4.91 9.85 -24.92
N ASN A 287 3.97 10.23 -25.77
CA ASN A 287 3.20 9.30 -26.59
C ASN A 287 3.92 9.09 -27.92
N LEU A 288 4.10 7.84 -28.33
CA LEU A 288 4.79 7.42 -29.54
C LEU A 288 3.77 6.83 -30.52
N GLY A 289 3.96 7.14 -31.81
CA GLY A 289 3.06 6.84 -32.91
C GLY A 289 2.92 5.36 -33.23
#